data_AF-A0A352W3K4-F1
#
_entry.id   AF-A0A352W3K4-F1
#
_cell.length_a   1.000
_cell.length_b   1.000
_cell.length_c   1.000
_cell.angle_alpha   90.00
_cell.angle_beta   90.00
_cell.angle_gamma   90.00
#
_symmetry.space_group_name_H-M   'P 1'
#
loop_
_entity.id
_entity.type
_entity.pdbx_description
1 polymer ?
#
loop_
_entity_poly.entity_id
_entity_poly.type
_entity_poly.pdbx_seq_one_letter_code
_entity_poly.pdbx_strand_id
1 'polypeptide(L)'
;MKLILCILFAVYTLASAEEDTRSGASISFKNKIQFTRDPAWGTPEKKILIVYYSQGQNTGYIAETLAGLLGADLERLTTRNGKKPSIISASFGLEQAINDLQKNPADYDLVIIGNPVWSWNIIPPVRAFLKTYGPAIKSAAYFTVAGGTEPDKIVKKMEAVCGKSAVSFTGINDADFQEKS
;
A
#
# COMPACT_ATOMS: atom_id res chain seq x y z
N MET A 1 13.20 -3.29 8.60
CA MET A 1 12.58 -2.71 9.83
C MET A 1 12.38 -1.19 9.76
N LYS A 2 13.35 -0.38 9.28
CA LYS A 2 13.17 1.08 9.10
C LYS A 2 12.08 1.48 8.06
N LEU A 3 11.77 0.60 7.11
CA LEU A 3 10.86 0.86 5.98
C LEU A 3 9.36 0.78 6.35
N ILE A 4 8.98 -0.14 7.24
CA ILE A 4 7.62 -0.24 7.81
C ILE A 4 7.30 0.99 8.66
N LEU A 5 8.34 1.58 9.27
CA LEU A 5 8.23 2.78 10.09
C LEU A 5 7.75 4.00 9.29
N CYS A 6 8.07 4.11 7.99
CA CYS A 6 7.64 5.25 7.16
C CYS A 6 6.13 5.22 6.87
N ILE A 7 5.55 4.04 6.62
CA ILE A 7 4.10 3.91 6.45
C ILE A 7 3.40 4.14 7.77
N LEU A 8 3.89 3.53 8.86
CA LEU A 8 3.34 3.75 10.20
C LEU A 8 3.42 5.23 10.59
N PHE A 9 4.53 5.92 10.29
CA PHE A 9 4.72 7.34 10.57
C PHE A 9 3.80 8.21 9.72
N ALA A 10 3.53 7.86 8.46
CA ALA A 10 2.60 8.63 7.63
C ALA A 10 1.13 8.39 8.03
N VAL A 11 0.75 7.16 8.38
CA VAL A 11 -0.56 6.86 8.99
C VAL A 11 -0.71 7.63 10.30
N TYR A 12 0.35 7.67 11.12
CA TYR A 12 0.37 8.46 12.36
C TYR A 12 0.31 9.97 12.08
N THR A 13 1.02 10.48 11.08
CA THR A 13 0.97 11.91 10.69
C THR A 13 -0.41 12.30 10.16
N LEU A 14 -1.09 11.41 9.42
CA LEU A 14 -2.49 11.59 9.00
C LEU A 14 -3.48 11.47 10.17
N ALA A 15 -3.09 10.85 11.28
CA ALA A 15 -3.85 10.86 12.53
C ALA A 15 -3.58 12.13 13.34
N SER A 16 -2.35 12.66 13.31
CA SER A 16 -1.94 13.89 14.02
C SER A 16 -2.24 15.19 13.27
N ALA A 17 -2.63 15.15 11.99
CA ALA A 17 -2.98 16.36 11.23
C ALA A 17 -4.28 17.05 11.69
N GLU A 18 -4.94 16.53 12.73
CA GLU A 18 -6.07 17.17 13.42
C GLU A 18 -5.78 17.59 14.87
N GLU A 19 -4.53 17.49 15.35
CA GLU A 19 -4.18 18.01 16.68
C GLU A 19 -3.34 19.28 16.61
N ASP A 20 -4.03 20.36 16.94
CA ASP A 20 -3.53 21.70 17.20
C ASP A 20 -2.40 21.69 18.25
N THR A 21 -1.31 22.36 17.90
CA THR A 21 -0.26 22.96 18.75
C THR A 21 -0.06 22.46 20.20
N ARG A 22 1.08 21.80 20.47
CA ARG A 22 2.20 22.29 21.32
C ARG A 22 3.10 21.18 21.86
N SER A 23 4.37 21.58 21.98
CA SER A 23 5.41 21.09 22.90
C SER A 23 6.22 19.86 22.46
N GLY A 24 7.52 20.12 22.30
CA GLY A 24 8.51 19.15 21.89
C GLY A 24 9.02 18.26 23.02
N ALA A 25 9.51 17.09 22.64
CA ALA A 25 10.49 16.32 23.40
C ALA A 25 11.28 15.43 22.44
N SER A 26 12.59 15.37 22.63
CA SER A 26 13.55 14.55 21.92
C SER A 26 13.32 13.06 22.20
N ILE A 27 13.22 12.23 21.16
CA ILE A 27 13.02 10.78 21.31
C ILE A 27 14.36 10.05 21.22
N SER A 28 14.82 9.59 22.39
CA SER A 28 15.96 8.68 22.57
C SER A 28 15.55 7.23 22.32
N PHE A 29 16.28 6.54 21.44
CA PHE A 29 16.05 5.17 20.99
C PHE A 29 16.51 4.11 22.01
N LYS A 30 15.81 3.96 23.14
CA LYS A 30 15.95 2.77 24.00
C LYS A 30 14.66 2.47 24.77
N ASN A 31 13.71 1.74 24.15
CA ASN A 31 13.02 0.58 24.73
C ASN A 31 11.84 0.12 23.87
N LYS A 32 11.58 -1.19 23.94
CA LYS A 32 10.52 -1.97 23.27
C LYS A 32 9.18 -1.21 23.22
N ILE A 33 8.69 -0.90 22.01
CA ILE A 33 7.32 -0.43 21.82
C ILE A 33 6.39 -1.63 21.87
N GLN A 34 5.68 -1.79 22.99
CA GLN A 34 4.41 -2.51 23.05
C GLN A 34 3.33 -1.53 22.58
N PHE A 35 2.67 -1.84 21.46
CA PHE A 35 1.53 -1.07 20.96
C PHE A 35 0.26 -1.62 21.61
N THR A 36 -0.03 -1.21 22.84
CA THR A 36 -1.33 -1.48 23.48
C THR A 36 -2.28 -0.34 23.13
N ARG A 37 -3.41 -0.67 22.49
CA ARG A 37 -4.53 0.25 22.28
C ARG A 37 -5.07 0.66 23.64
N ASP A 38 -4.91 1.92 24.01
CA ASP A 38 -5.61 2.49 25.17
C ASP A 38 -6.92 3.12 24.68
N PRO A 39 -8.11 2.57 25.02
CA PRO A 39 -9.38 2.92 24.37
C PRO A 39 -10.09 4.16 24.97
N ALA A 40 -9.39 5.04 25.69
CA ALA A 40 -10.04 6.05 26.53
C ALA A 40 -10.42 7.39 25.84
N TRP A 41 -10.21 7.56 24.54
CA TRP A 41 -10.70 8.75 23.82
C TRP A 41 -11.09 8.38 22.38
N GLY A 42 -12.35 8.65 22.03
CA GLY A 42 -12.93 8.27 20.75
C GLY A 42 -12.39 9.09 19.59
N THR A 43 -11.55 8.46 18.76
CA THR A 43 -11.49 8.76 17.33
C THR A 43 -12.28 7.69 16.59
N PRO A 44 -13.06 8.04 15.54
CA PRO A 44 -13.58 7.00 14.66
C PRO A 44 -12.37 6.28 14.07
N GLU A 45 -12.22 4.99 14.39
CA GLU A 45 -11.14 4.16 13.88
C GLU A 45 -11.12 4.26 12.35
N LYS A 46 -10.09 4.91 11.78
CA LYS A 46 -9.97 5.05 10.32
C LYS A 46 -9.97 3.67 9.70
N LYS A 47 -10.93 3.41 8.80
CA LYS A 47 -10.99 2.12 8.10
C LYS A 47 -9.95 2.09 6.98
N ILE A 48 -9.06 1.10 7.04
CA ILE A 48 -7.96 0.94 6.08
C ILE A 48 -8.20 -0.33 5.26
N LEU A 49 -8.06 -0.20 3.93
CA LEU A 49 -8.04 -1.32 3.01
C LEU A 49 -6.66 -1.43 2.35
N ILE A 50 -6.08 -2.62 2.34
CA ILE A 50 -4.88 -2.93 1.58
C ILE A 50 -5.28 -3.73 0.34
N VAL A 51 -5.05 -3.15 -0.84
CA VAL A 51 -5.29 -3.78 -2.13
C VAL A 51 -3.96 -4.14 -2.76
N TYR A 52 -3.77 -5.39 -3.17
CA TYR A 52 -2.51 -5.79 -3.79
C TYR A 52 -2.71 -6.88 -4.84
N TYR A 53 -1.76 -7.01 -5.75
CA TYR A 53 -1.60 -8.20 -6.57
C TYR A 53 -0.28 -8.90 -6.22
N SER A 54 -0.27 -10.23 -6.23
CA SER A 54 0.98 -10.99 -6.16
C SER A 54 0.92 -12.26 -6.99
N GLN A 55 1.98 -12.48 -7.79
CA GLN A 55 2.23 -13.75 -8.48
C GLN A 55 3.10 -14.71 -7.64
N GLY A 56 3.90 -14.17 -6.73
CA GLY A 56 4.75 -14.93 -5.80
C GLY A 56 4.33 -14.69 -4.34
N GLN A 57 5.30 -14.77 -3.42
CA GLN A 57 5.04 -14.61 -1.98
C GLN A 57 5.35 -13.19 -1.46
N ASN A 58 6.34 -12.49 -2.03
CA ASN A 58 6.89 -11.26 -1.45
C ASN A 58 5.86 -10.15 -1.24
N THR A 59 5.12 -9.78 -2.29
CA THR A 59 4.11 -8.70 -2.19
C THR A 59 2.95 -9.09 -1.27
N GLY A 60 2.56 -10.37 -1.25
CA GLY A 60 1.52 -10.87 -0.35
C GLY A 60 1.96 -10.81 1.11
N TYR A 61 3.17 -11.29 1.40
CA TYR A 61 3.75 -11.23 2.74
C TYR A 61 3.81 -9.80 3.30
N ILE A 62 4.19 -8.82 2.48
CA ILE A 62 4.17 -7.41 2.89
C ILE A 62 2.75 -6.92 3.14
N ALA A 63 1.80 -7.24 2.24
CA ALA A 63 0.43 -6.80 2.38
C ALA A 63 -0.21 -7.36 3.66
N GLU A 64 0.02 -8.64 3.96
CA GLU A 64 -0.43 -9.31 5.19
C GLU A 64 0.24 -8.73 6.44
N THR A 65 1.55 -8.46 6.37
CA THR A 65 2.29 -7.82 7.48
C THR A 65 1.72 -6.43 7.78
N LEU A 66 1.49 -5.61 6.76
CA LEU A 66 0.88 -4.29 6.91
C LEU A 66 -0.55 -4.40 7.44
N ALA A 67 -1.33 -5.37 6.97
CA ALA A 67 -2.70 -5.59 7.46
C ALA A 67 -2.72 -5.92 8.95
N GLY A 68 -1.86 -6.83 9.41
CA GLY A 68 -1.75 -7.19 10.82
C GLY A 68 -1.28 -6.04 11.71
N LEU A 69 -0.35 -5.21 11.23
CA LEU A 69 0.14 -4.04 11.97
C LEU A 69 -0.88 -2.91 12.07
N LEU A 70 -1.67 -2.71 11.01
CA LEU A 70 -2.62 -1.60 10.90
C LEU A 70 -4.05 -1.98 11.32
N GLY A 71 -4.33 -3.25 11.58
CA GLY A 71 -5.70 -3.75 11.72
C GLY A 71 -6.54 -3.52 10.46
N ALA A 72 -5.89 -3.56 9.29
CA ALA A 72 -6.51 -3.22 8.02
C ALA A 72 -7.14 -4.45 7.35
N ASP A 73 -8.17 -4.19 6.56
CA ASP A 73 -8.74 -5.18 5.67
C ASP A 73 -7.79 -5.47 4.49
N LEU A 74 -7.83 -6.70 4.00
CA LEU A 74 -6.97 -7.15 2.90
C LEU A 74 -7.82 -7.59 1.69
N GLU A 75 -7.47 -7.11 0.50
CA GLU A 75 -8.09 -7.46 -0.77
C GLU A 75 -7.01 -7.81 -1.79
N ARG A 76 -7.04 -9.06 -2.28
CA ARG A 76 -6.10 -9.55 -3.27
C ARG A 76 -6.74 -9.50 -4.65
N LEU A 77 -6.16 -8.72 -5.54
CA LEU A 77 -6.58 -8.65 -6.93
C LEU A 77 -6.35 -9.99 -7.62
N THR A 78 -7.40 -10.48 -8.29
CA THR A 78 -7.36 -11.68 -9.12
C THR A 78 -7.81 -11.34 -10.54
N THR A 79 -7.24 -12.00 -11.53
CA THR A 79 -7.50 -11.73 -12.94
C THR A 79 -8.69 -12.55 -13.43
N ARG A 80 -9.48 -11.96 -14.33
CA ARG A 80 -10.59 -12.65 -14.98
C ARG A 80 -10.04 -13.82 -15.79
N ASN A 81 -10.66 -14.99 -15.66
CA ASN A 81 -10.24 -16.26 -16.27
C ASN A 81 -8.89 -16.82 -15.78
N GLY A 82 -8.35 -16.32 -14.66
CA GLY A 82 -7.11 -16.85 -14.07
C GLY A 82 -5.85 -16.63 -14.92
N LYS A 83 -5.93 -15.83 -15.98
CA LYS A 83 -4.80 -15.54 -16.86
C LYS A 83 -3.76 -14.72 -16.09
N LYS A 84 -2.54 -15.24 -15.96
CA LYS A 84 -1.45 -14.48 -15.36
C LYS A 84 -1.16 -13.22 -16.19
N PRO A 85 -0.87 -12.07 -15.56
CA PRO A 85 -0.45 -10.88 -16.27
C PRO A 85 0.84 -11.14 -17.03
N SER A 86 0.91 -10.63 -18.26
CA SER A 86 2.11 -10.74 -19.09
C SER A 86 3.05 -9.58 -18.84
N ILE A 87 4.36 -9.87 -18.80
CA ILE A 87 5.43 -8.87 -18.74
C ILE A 87 5.31 -7.91 -19.94
N ILE A 88 4.95 -8.43 -21.12
CA ILE A 88 4.74 -7.63 -22.33
C ILE A 88 3.61 -6.61 -22.10
N SER A 89 2.49 -7.05 -21.54
CA SER A 89 1.37 -6.17 -21.21
C SER A 89 1.76 -5.09 -20.19
N ALA A 90 2.58 -5.44 -19.19
CA ALA A 90 3.12 -4.47 -18.23
C ALA A 90 4.02 -3.43 -18.93
N SER A 91 4.92 -3.86 -19.83
CA SER A 91 5.81 -2.97 -20.57
C SER A 91 5.05 -1.96 -21.43
N PHE A 92 3.96 -2.37 -22.08
CA PHE A 92 3.11 -1.48 -22.89
C PHE A 92 2.07 -0.70 -22.07
N GLY A 93 2.04 -0.85 -20.74
CA GLY A 93 1.07 -0.15 -19.89
C GLY A 93 -0.39 -0.57 -20.14
N LEU A 94 -0.60 -1.81 -20.60
CA LEU A 94 -1.92 -2.37 -20.84
C LEU A 94 -2.59 -2.78 -19.53
N GLU A 95 -3.92 -2.82 -19.56
CA GLU A 95 -4.75 -3.31 -18.47
C GLU A 95 -5.07 -4.80 -18.63
N GLN A 96 -5.44 -5.42 -17.52
CA GLN A 96 -6.01 -6.75 -17.51
C GLN A 96 -7.27 -6.76 -16.66
N ALA A 97 -8.34 -7.33 -17.20
CA ALA A 97 -9.60 -7.46 -16.48
C ALA A 97 -9.38 -8.21 -15.16
N ILE A 98 -9.87 -7.61 -14.07
CA ILE A 98 -9.88 -8.20 -12.73
C ILE A 98 -11.27 -8.74 -12.41
N ASN A 99 -11.34 -9.66 -11.45
CA ASN A 99 -12.62 -10.09 -10.87
C ASN A 99 -13.15 -8.99 -9.94
N ASP A 100 -14.43 -9.11 -9.61
CA ASP A 100 -15.09 -8.17 -8.71
C ASP A 100 -14.46 -8.23 -7.31
N LEU A 101 -14.32 -7.06 -6.70
CA LEU A 101 -13.78 -6.94 -5.35
C LEU A 101 -14.82 -7.42 -4.34
N GLN A 102 -14.35 -8.03 -3.25
CA GLN A 102 -15.21 -8.36 -2.12
C GLN A 102 -15.41 -7.13 -1.22
N LYS A 103 -14.45 -6.22 -1.21
CA LYS A 103 -14.46 -4.99 -0.43
C LYS A 103 -14.55 -3.78 -1.35
N ASN A 104 -15.51 -2.90 -1.09
CA ASN A 104 -15.69 -1.67 -1.86
C ASN A 104 -14.70 -0.58 -1.38
N PRO A 105 -13.76 -0.11 -2.21
CA PRO A 105 -12.76 0.88 -1.80
C PRO A 105 -13.33 2.22 -1.32
N ALA A 106 -14.57 2.57 -1.74
CA ALA A 106 -15.22 3.82 -1.31
C ALA A 106 -15.59 3.84 0.18
N ASP A 107 -15.73 2.66 0.80
CA ASP A 107 -16.15 2.51 2.20
C ASP A 107 -14.99 2.73 3.18
N TYR A 108 -13.77 2.89 2.67
CA TYR A 108 -12.53 3.04 3.45
C TYR A 108 -12.03 4.48 3.44
N ASP A 109 -11.37 4.88 4.52
CA ASP A 109 -10.78 6.21 4.66
C ASP A 109 -9.40 6.28 4.00
N LEU A 110 -8.69 5.16 4.02
CA LEU A 110 -7.40 4.99 3.37
C LEU A 110 -7.35 3.67 2.59
N VAL A 111 -6.92 3.74 1.34
CA VAL A 111 -6.60 2.57 0.53
C VAL A 111 -5.10 2.53 0.28
N ILE A 112 -4.45 1.45 0.71
CA ILE A 112 -3.03 1.18 0.49
C ILE A 112 -2.91 0.24 -0.71
N ILE A 113 -2.28 0.70 -1.80
CA ILE A 113 -2.16 -0.07 -3.05
C ILE A 113 -0.75 -0.64 -3.21
N GLY A 114 -0.68 -1.96 -3.30
CA GLY A 114 0.53 -2.74 -3.52
C GLY A 114 0.78 -3.09 -4.97
N ASN A 115 1.92 -2.65 -5.52
CA ASN A 115 2.33 -2.96 -6.88
C ASN A 115 3.68 -3.72 -6.91
N PRO A 116 3.73 -5.00 -7.31
CA PRO A 116 4.98 -5.60 -7.74
C PRO A 116 5.44 -4.90 -9.02
N VAL A 117 6.68 -4.46 -9.09
CA VAL A 117 7.22 -3.71 -10.22
C VAL A 117 7.81 -4.68 -11.23
N TRP A 118 7.21 -4.73 -12.42
CA TRP A 118 7.78 -5.47 -13.56
C TRP A 118 8.09 -4.50 -14.69
N SER A 119 9.27 -4.64 -15.29
CA SER A 119 9.75 -3.76 -16.38
C SER A 119 9.59 -2.27 -16.05
N TRP A 120 9.85 -1.86 -14.81
CA TRP A 120 9.73 -0.47 -14.36
C TRP A 120 8.33 0.13 -14.56
N ASN A 121 7.28 -0.70 -14.47
CA ASN A 121 5.90 -0.28 -14.70
C ASN A 121 4.90 -0.83 -13.67
N ILE A 122 3.71 -0.20 -13.67
CA ILE A 122 2.53 -0.71 -12.98
C ILE A 122 2.08 -1.98 -13.68
N ILE A 123 1.84 -3.04 -12.93
CA ILE A 123 1.37 -4.29 -13.54
C ILE A 123 -0.10 -4.19 -13.96
N PRO A 124 -0.51 -4.95 -14.99
CA PRO A 124 -1.85 -4.84 -15.58
C PRO A 124 -3.05 -4.90 -14.61
N PRO A 125 -3.12 -5.81 -13.61
CA PRO A 125 -4.28 -5.86 -12.71
C PRO A 125 -4.33 -4.68 -11.74
N VAL A 126 -3.18 -4.19 -11.27
CA VAL A 126 -3.13 -2.98 -10.42
C VAL A 126 -3.52 -1.75 -11.23
N ARG A 127 -3.06 -1.65 -12.49
CA ARG A 127 -3.46 -0.57 -13.39
C ARG A 127 -4.98 -0.56 -13.62
N ALA A 128 -5.59 -1.72 -13.86
CA ALA A 128 -7.04 -1.84 -14.01
C ALA A 128 -7.77 -1.38 -12.73
N PHE A 129 -7.32 -1.85 -11.56
CA PHE A 129 -7.87 -1.41 -10.27
C PHE A 129 -7.81 0.12 -10.11
N LEU A 130 -6.64 0.73 -10.37
CA LEU A 130 -6.47 2.18 -10.22
C LEU A 130 -7.38 2.97 -11.15
N LYS A 131 -7.58 2.52 -12.39
CA LYS A 131 -8.51 3.20 -13.31
C LYS A 131 -9.97 3.04 -12.92
N THR A 132 -10.38 1.83 -12.52
CA THR A 132 -11.77 1.53 -12.22
C THR A 132 -12.21 2.11 -10.88
N TYR A 133 -11.37 2.01 -9.85
CA TYR A 133 -11.74 2.37 -8.47
C TYR A 133 -11.05 3.64 -7.95
N GLY A 134 -9.99 4.11 -8.60
CA GLY A 134 -9.27 5.34 -8.23
C GLY A 134 -10.15 6.56 -7.99
N PRO A 135 -11.16 6.85 -8.85
CA PRO A 135 -12.08 7.98 -8.64
C PRO A 135 -12.87 7.92 -7.33
N ALA A 136 -13.15 6.71 -6.82
CA ALA A 136 -13.92 6.49 -5.60
C ALA A 136 -13.05 6.46 -4.33
N ILE A 137 -11.72 6.41 -4.46
CA ILE A 137 -10.80 6.37 -3.32
C ILE A 137 -10.74 7.75 -2.65
N LYS A 138 -10.95 7.78 -1.32
CA LYS A 138 -10.83 9.00 -0.51
C LYS A 138 -9.36 9.44 -0.40
N SER A 139 -8.52 8.56 0.17
CA SER A 139 -7.06 8.76 0.29
C SER A 139 -6.30 7.51 -0.14
N ALA A 140 -5.15 7.70 -0.79
CA ALA A 140 -4.33 6.62 -1.33
C ALA A 140 -2.92 6.65 -0.75
N ALA A 141 -2.41 5.49 -0.34
CA ALA A 141 -0.99 5.26 -0.09
C ALA A 141 -0.49 4.12 -0.98
N TYR A 142 0.82 4.07 -1.24
CA TYR A 142 1.37 3.09 -2.17
C TYR A 142 2.55 2.32 -1.58
N PHE A 143 2.65 1.04 -1.88
CA PHE A 143 3.90 0.32 -1.70
C PHE A 143 4.28 -0.42 -2.97
N THR A 144 5.57 -0.40 -3.29
CA THR A 144 6.11 -1.12 -4.43
C THR A 144 7.08 -2.19 -3.96
N VAL A 145 7.10 -3.32 -4.67
CA VAL A 145 8.06 -4.40 -4.43
C VAL A 145 8.83 -4.63 -5.72
N ALA A 146 10.15 -4.46 -5.69
CA ALA A 146 10.98 -4.47 -6.89
C ALA A 146 12.42 -4.94 -6.60
N GLY A 147 13.06 -5.62 -7.55
CA GLY A 147 14.49 -5.97 -7.48
C GLY A 147 15.46 -4.81 -7.79
N GLY A 148 15.24 -3.60 -7.24
CA GLY A 148 16.13 -2.45 -7.46
C GLY A 148 15.49 -1.26 -8.21
N THR A 149 14.20 -1.04 -8.04
CA THR A 149 13.50 0.14 -8.59
C THR A 149 13.32 1.28 -7.61
N GLU A 150 13.63 2.49 -8.08
CA GLU A 150 13.23 3.73 -7.43
C GLU A 150 11.70 3.79 -7.33
N PRO A 151 11.12 3.74 -6.11
CA PRO A 151 9.68 3.71 -5.93
C PRO A 151 9.01 4.97 -6.47
N ASP A 152 9.66 6.13 -6.36
CA ASP A 152 9.14 7.44 -6.77
C ASP A 152 8.65 7.47 -8.22
N LYS A 153 9.43 6.86 -9.14
CA LYS A 153 9.10 6.82 -10.56
C LYS A 153 7.85 5.99 -10.84
N ILE A 154 7.64 4.92 -10.08
CA ILE A 154 6.47 4.05 -10.23
C ILE A 154 5.25 4.67 -9.57
N VAL A 155 5.42 5.25 -8.38
CA VAL A 155 4.35 5.90 -7.63
C VAL A 155 3.78 7.07 -8.44
N LYS A 156 4.62 7.90 -9.06
CA LYS A 156 4.14 8.96 -9.98
C LYS A 156 3.25 8.43 -11.10
N LYS A 157 3.58 7.26 -11.66
CA LYS A 157 2.71 6.61 -12.65
C LYS A 157 1.40 6.15 -12.01
N MET A 158 1.45 5.60 -10.80
CA MET A 158 0.25 5.14 -10.08
C MET A 158 -0.67 6.31 -9.74
N GLU A 159 -0.15 7.41 -9.23
CA GLU A 159 -0.88 8.65 -8.96
C GLU A 159 -1.56 9.19 -10.23
N ALA A 160 -0.83 9.21 -11.36
CA ALA A 160 -1.37 9.66 -12.64
C ALA A 160 -2.53 8.80 -13.14
N VAL A 161 -2.51 7.48 -12.87
CA VAL A 161 -3.60 6.56 -13.24
C VAL A 161 -4.75 6.64 -12.23
N CYS A 162 -4.45 6.79 -10.94
CA CYS A 162 -5.42 6.83 -9.85
C CYS A 162 -6.18 8.17 -9.78
N GLY A 163 -5.56 9.27 -10.23
CA GLY A 163 -6.05 10.63 -10.02
C GLY A 163 -5.92 11.10 -8.57
N LYS A 164 -5.09 10.43 -7.75
CA LYS A 164 -4.90 10.71 -6.32
C LYS A 164 -3.41 10.74 -5.98
N SER A 165 -2.95 11.84 -5.39
CA SER A 165 -1.62 11.94 -4.81
C SER A 165 -1.49 11.02 -3.61
N ALA A 166 -0.31 10.44 -3.45
CA ALA A 166 0.05 9.60 -2.33
C ALA A 166 0.06 10.41 -1.04
N VAL A 167 -0.68 9.98 -0.02
CA VAL A 167 -0.46 10.46 1.35
C VAL A 167 0.85 9.92 1.92
N SER A 168 1.29 8.77 1.40
CA SER A 168 2.56 8.13 1.71
C SER A 168 2.89 7.10 0.64
N PHE A 169 4.17 6.85 0.43
CA PHE A 169 4.59 5.67 -0.32
C PHE A 169 5.91 5.08 0.18
N THR A 170 6.14 3.82 -0.15
CA THR A 170 7.43 3.15 0.11
C THR A 170 7.80 2.19 -1.01
N GLY A 171 9.11 1.97 -1.19
CA GLY A 171 9.65 0.93 -2.05
C GLY A 171 10.36 -0.13 -1.22
N ILE A 172 10.15 -1.39 -1.58
CA ILE A 172 10.72 -2.55 -0.89
C ILE A 172 11.54 -3.32 -1.91
N ASN A 173 12.77 -3.67 -1.55
CA ASN A 173 13.62 -4.44 -2.44
C ASN A 173 13.29 -5.93 -2.32
N ASP A 174 13.17 -6.64 -3.44
CA ASP A 174 13.03 -8.11 -3.42
C ASP A 174 14.22 -8.79 -2.72
N ALA A 175 15.41 -8.19 -2.77
CA ALA A 175 16.60 -8.66 -2.06
C ALA A 175 16.41 -8.65 -0.53
N ASP A 176 15.54 -7.80 0.01
CA ASP A 176 15.28 -7.73 1.46
C ASP A 176 14.57 -8.99 2.00
N PHE A 177 14.07 -9.87 1.11
CA PHE A 177 13.45 -11.15 1.46
C PHE A 177 14.38 -12.36 1.25
N GLN A 178 15.53 -12.20 0.59
CA GLN A 178 16.43 -13.31 0.24
C GLN A 178 17.36 -13.75 1.38
N GLU A 179 17.45 -13.01 2.50
CA GLU A 179 18.06 -13.50 3.73
C GLU A 179 17.02 -14.25 4.58
N LYS A 180 16.79 -15.52 4.26
CA LYS A 180 16.32 -16.59 5.15
C LYS A 180 16.12 -17.87 4.35
N SER A 181 17.21 -18.58 4.12
CA SER A 181 17.22 -20.00 3.80
C SER A 181 18.33 -20.64 4.61
#